data_AF-A0A6B0XL86-F1
#
_entry.id   AF-A0A6B0XL86-F1
#
_cell.length_a   1.000
_cell.length_b   1.000
_cell.length_c   1.000
_cell.angle_alpha   90.00
_cell.angle_beta   90.00
_cell.angle_gamma   90.00
#
_symmetry.space_group_name_H-M   'P 1'
#
loop_
_entity.id
_entity.type
_entity.pdbx_description
1 polymer ?
#
loop_
_entity_poly.entity_id
_entity_poly.type
_entity_poly.pdbx_seq_one_letter_code
_entity_poly.pdbx_strand_id
1 'polypeptide(L)' 'MTSNDGSHGERSGPLAYMASNGIAANLLMMGIVAAGLVSLTGLEREAWPITPFYHVEISMAYPGATPEEIEESIVV' A
#
# COMPACT_ATOMS: atom_id res chain seq x y z
N MET A 1 -15.06 21.22 -49.64
CA MET A 1 -15.97 20.33 -48.88
C MET A 1 -15.24 19.88 -47.62
N THR A 2 -15.35 20.64 -46.54
CA THR A 2 -14.91 20.22 -45.20
C THR A 2 -15.57 21.19 -44.21
N SER A 3 -16.60 20.71 -43.54
CA SER A 3 -17.08 21.26 -42.29
C SER A 3 -16.99 20.11 -41.29
N ASN A 4 -15.88 20.08 -40.56
CA ASN A 4 -15.68 19.22 -39.42
C ASN A 4 -16.53 19.80 -38.27
N ASP A 5 -17.73 19.25 -38.09
CA ASP A 5 -18.60 19.55 -36.96
C ASP A 5 -18.00 18.91 -35.70
N GLY A 6 -17.18 19.67 -35.00
CA GLY A 6 -16.71 19.32 -33.66
C GLY A 6 -17.88 19.45 -32.69
N SER A 7 -18.59 18.35 -32.46
CA SER A 7 -19.62 18.26 -31.42
C SER A 7 -19.00 18.54 -30.06
N HIS A 8 -19.10 19.79 -29.61
CA HIS A 8 -18.87 20.15 -28.23
C HIS A 8 -20.07 19.65 -27.42
N GLY A 9 -20.07 18.35 -27.11
CA GLY A 9 -20.96 17.80 -26.10
C GLY A 9 -20.80 18.62 -24.83
N GLU A 10 -21.91 19.15 -24.32
CA GLU A 10 -21.95 19.89 -23.06
C GLU A 10 -21.17 19.09 -22.02
N ARG A 11 -20.07 19.67 -21.52
CA ARG A 11 -19.19 19.05 -20.54
C ARG A 11 -20.00 18.85 -19.26
N SER A 12 -20.66 17.72 -19.16
CA SER A 12 -21.51 17.32 -18.05
C SER A 12 -20.83 16.15 -17.36
N GLY A 13 -20.68 16.27 -16.05
CA GLY A 13 -20.00 15.27 -15.25
C GLY A 13 -19.65 15.80 -13.86
N PRO A 14 -19.26 14.91 -12.93
CA PRO A 14 -18.97 15.30 -11.55
C PRO A 14 -17.89 16.38 -11.46
N LEU A 15 -16.84 16.25 -12.28
CA LEU A 15 -15.75 17.22 -12.36
C LEU A 15 -16.20 18.56 -12.95
N ALA A 16 -17.04 18.55 -14.00
CA ALA A 16 -17.56 19.78 -14.61
C ALA A 16 -18.54 20.51 -13.68
N TYR A 17 -19.32 19.76 -12.90
CA TYR A 17 -20.19 20.30 -11.85
C TYR A 17 -19.38 20.92 -10.70
N MET A 18 -18.33 20.25 -10.24
CA MET A 18 -17.43 20.79 -9.20
C MET A 18 -16.65 22.02 -9.69
N ALA A 19 -16.24 22.04 -10.96
CA ALA A 19 -15.57 23.19 -11.56
C ALA A 19 -16.49 24.42 -11.71
N SER A 20 -17.79 24.20 -11.93
CA SER A 20 -18.80 25.27 -12.01
C SER A 20 -19.37 25.67 -10.65
N ASN A 21 -19.34 24.79 -9.65
CA ASN A 21 -19.87 25.01 -8.31
C ASN A 21 -18.76 24.84 -7.24
N GLY A 22 -18.01 25.91 -6.99
CA GLY A 22 -16.91 25.90 -6.02
C GLY A 22 -17.33 25.55 -4.59
N ILE A 23 -18.60 25.79 -4.21
CA ILE A 23 -19.13 25.41 -2.90
C ILE A 23 -19.11 23.88 -2.73
N ALA A 24 -19.57 23.13 -3.73
CA ALA A 24 -19.57 21.67 -3.69
C ALA A 24 -18.14 21.12 -3.60
N ALA A 25 -17.20 21.70 -4.35
CA ALA A 25 -15.79 21.32 -4.30
C ALA A 25 -15.15 21.58 -2.92
N ASN A 26 -15.42 22.74 -2.31
CA ASN A 26 -14.87 23.09 -1.00
C ASN A 26 -15.45 22.23 0.13
N LEU A 27 -16.75 21.93 0.08
CA LEU A 27 -17.37 21.01 1.04
C LEU A 27 -16.80 19.60 0.93
N LEU A 28 -16.61 19.10 -0.29
CA LEU A 28 -15.95 17.81 -0.53
C LEU A 28 -14.52 17.81 0.02
N MET A 29 -13.75 18.87 -0.24
CA MET A 29 -12.40 19.03 0.27
C MET A 29 -12.37 19.01 1.79
N MET A 30 -13.24 19.79 2.46
CA MET A 30 -13.33 19.76 3.92
C MET A 30 -13.74 18.38 4.45
N GLY A 31 -14.65 17.67 3.78
CA GLY A 31 -15.03 16.31 4.15
C GLY A 31 -13.87 15.33 4.09
N ILE A 32 -13.07 15.37 3.02
CA ILE A 32 -11.87 14.53 2.86
C ILE A 32 -10.84 14.87 3.95
N VAL A 33 -10.60 16.15 4.21
CA VAL A 33 -9.64 16.59 5.24
C VAL A 33 -10.10 16.14 6.64
N ALA A 34 -11.37 16.34 6.99
CA ALA A 34 -11.91 15.92 8.28
C ALA A 34 -11.83 14.40 8.47
N ALA A 35 -12.20 13.62 7.44
CA ALA A 35 -12.08 12.16 7.48
C ALA A 35 -10.62 11.72 7.64
N GLY A 36 -9.70 12.37 6.93
CA GLY A 36 -8.26 12.11 7.06
C GLY A 36 -7.76 12.40 8.46
N LEU A 37 -8.13 13.53 9.05
CA LEU A 37 -7.76 13.90 10.42
C LEU A 37 -8.24 12.89 11.46
N VAL A 38 -9.47 12.40 11.32
CA VAL A 38 -10.00 11.34 12.20
C VAL A 38 -9.26 10.02 11.98
N SER A 39 -8.93 9.68 10.74
CA SER A 39 -8.17 8.46 10.44
C SER A 39 -6.76 8.46 11.02
N LEU A 40 -6.13 9.63 11.16
CA LEU A 40 -4.77 9.75 11.73
C LEU A 40 -4.69 9.28 13.18
N THR A 41 -5.76 9.41 13.97
CA THR A 41 -5.74 8.99 15.39
C THR A 41 -5.78 7.47 15.57
N GLY A 42 -6.26 6.73 14.56
CA GLY A 42 -6.37 5.28 14.59
C GLY A 42 -5.23 4.54 13.88
N LEU A 43 -4.23 5.26 13.35
CA LEU A 43 -3.14 4.65 12.62
C LEU A 43 -2.18 3.95 13.58
N GLU A 44 -2.08 2.63 13.47
CA GLU A 44 -1.10 1.83 14.21
C GLU A 44 0.31 2.21 13.75
N ARG A 45 1.19 2.42 14.73
CA ARG A 45 2.55 2.90 14.49
C ARG A 45 3.53 1.99 15.21
N GLU A 46 4.19 1.15 14.44
CA GLU A 46 5.22 0.24 14.93
C GLU A 46 6.61 0.88 14.79
N ALA A 47 7.48 0.68 15.78
CA ALA A 47 8.87 1.14 15.72
C ALA A 47 9.72 0.29 14.76
N TRP A 48 9.29 -0.94 14.50
CA TRP A 48 9.94 -1.91 13.63
C TRP A 48 8.86 -2.67 12.87
N PRO A 49 8.96 -2.79 11.54
CA PRO A 49 8.06 -3.66 10.80
C PRO A 49 8.29 -5.10 11.24
N ILE A 50 7.21 -5.79 11.62
CA ILE A 50 7.26 -7.22 11.93
C ILE A 50 7.27 -7.98 10.60
N THR A 51 8.44 -8.06 9.95
CA THR A 51 8.63 -9.01 8.84
C THR A 51 8.71 -10.41 9.43
N PRO A 52 7.76 -11.32 9.13
CA PRO A 52 7.83 -12.69 9.63
C PRO A 52 9.02 -13.40 8.98
N PHE A 53 10.09 -13.60 9.74
CA PHE A 53 11.19 -14.48 9.35
C PHE A 53 10.80 -15.90 9.70
N TYR A 54 10.42 -16.68 8.68
CA TYR A 54 10.21 -18.13 8.82
C TYR A 54 11.57 -18.82 8.95
N HIS A 55 12.12 -18.86 10.17
CA HIS A 55 13.36 -19.57 10.49
C HIS A 55 13.03 -20.81 11.34
N VAL A 56 13.55 -21.97 10.92
CA VAL A 56 13.50 -23.20 11.70
C VAL A 56 14.91 -23.49 12.17
N GLU A 57 15.14 -23.35 13.48
CA GLU A 57 16.44 -23.66 14.10
C GLU A 57 16.48 -25.14 14.48
N ILE A 58 17.44 -25.88 13.93
CA ILE A 58 17.66 -27.29 14.24
C ILE A 58 19.03 -27.39 14.91
N SER A 59 19.04 -27.55 16.24
CA SER A 59 20.28 -27.79 17.00
C SER A 59 20.46 -29.29 17.26
N MET A 60 21.60 -29.85 16.89
CA MET A 60 21.95 -31.24 17.20
C MET A 60 23.36 -31.30 17.81
N ALA A 61 23.49 -31.96 18.95
CA ALA A 61 24.79 -32.23 19.57
C ALA A 61 25.23 -33.65 19.20
N TYR A 62 26.32 -33.77 18.44
CA TYR A 62 26.95 -35.06 18.08
C TYR A 62 28.36 -35.16 18.69
N PRO A 63 28.49 -35.60 19.96
CA PRO A 63 29.79 -35.79 20.57
C PRO A 63 30.49 -37.02 19.98
N GLY A 64 31.65 -36.81 19.35
CA GLY A 64 32.53 -37.89 18.88
C GLY A 64 32.69 -38.05 17.37
N ALA A 65 32.08 -37.19 16.54
CA ALA A 65 32.33 -37.13 15.09
C ALA A 65 33.30 -36.00 14.73
N THR A 66 34.10 -36.19 13.69
CA THR A 66 34.93 -35.10 13.16
C THR A 66 34.07 -34.13 12.33
N PRO A 67 34.37 -32.82 12.29
CA PRO A 67 33.54 -31.83 11.59
C PRO A 67 33.27 -32.17 10.11
N GLU A 68 34.23 -32.82 9.43
CA GLU A 68 34.11 -33.28 8.04
C GLU A 68 33.00 -34.33 7.84
N GLU A 69 32.81 -35.27 8.77
CA GLU A 69 31.76 -36.30 8.66
C GLU A 69 30.34 -35.72 8.87
N ILE A 70 30.23 -34.58 9.55
CA ILE A 70 28.93 -33.92 9.80
C ILE A 70 28.49 -33.08 8.59
N GLU A 71 29.41 -32.42 7.89
CA GLU A 71 29.08 -31.69 6.67
C GLU A 71 28.48 -32.63 5.60
N GLU A 72 29.04 -33.83 5.43
CA GLU A 72 28.60 -34.77 4.39
C GLU A 72 27.24 -35.46 4.69
N SER A 73 26.79 -35.46 5.95
CA SER A 73 25.59 -36.20 6.39
C SER A 73 24.36 -35.33 6.68
N ILE A 74 24.53 -34.05 7.00
CA ILE A 74 23.43 -33.15 7.38
C ILE A 74 23.22 -32.00 6.38
N VAL A 75 24.26 -31.57 5.66
CA VAL A 75 24.18 -30.43 4.73
C VAL A 75 24.19 -30.93 3.28
N VAL A 76 23.01 -30.94 2.65
CA VAL A 76 22.85 -31.01 1.19
C VAL A 76 22.05 -29.81 0.72
#